data_AF-A0A1Q9CPY2-F1
#
_entry.id   AF-A0A1Q9CPY2-F1
#
_cell.length_a   1.000
_cell.length_b   1.000
_cell.length_c   1.000
_cell.angle_alpha   90.00
_cell.angle_beta   90.00
_cell.angle_gamma   90.00
#
_symmetry.space_group_name_H-M   'P 1'
#
loop_
_entity.id
_entity.type
_entity.pdbx_description
1 polymer ?
#
loop_
_entity_poly.entity_id
_entity_poly.type
_entity_poly.pdbx_seq_one_letter_code
_entity_poly.pdbx_strand_id
1 'polypeptide(L)'
;MDEERRERVGRDFLVYFNYTVMTRIVVWVLFGALLYDLKATTPLRTEMRQQSRDSSSQNNFAFGLCECCHHCETSCWAIWCPCALWSATASSPKSNFGGWSFWQLTFLWVGFYLLSGTAGAMEAFLEILPALSLPLLLIRICIQVWHRQHLRKKCDLDHGNCCTLTEDACVWCFCTQCAAMQEALQVGFVEGMPLTAPLTDGHPPPSQQELVGAVVRVDGRQAFRQA
;
A
#
# COMPACT_ATOMS: atom_id res chain seq x y z
N MET A 1 -24.41 22.37 -34.68
CA MET A 1 -23.77 21.14 -34.18
C MET A 1 -24.82 20.48 -33.32
N ASP A 2 -25.34 19.34 -33.78
CA ASP A 2 -26.52 18.73 -33.16
C ASP A 2 -26.17 18.14 -31.79
N GLU A 3 -27.09 18.24 -30.84
CA GLU A 3 -26.92 17.83 -29.44
C GLU A 3 -26.43 16.38 -29.31
N GLU A 4 -26.98 15.49 -30.13
CA GLU A 4 -26.57 14.08 -30.26
C GLU A 4 -25.09 13.92 -30.64
N ARG A 5 -24.55 14.81 -31.49
CA ARG A 5 -23.13 14.79 -31.86
C ARG A 5 -22.25 15.22 -30.69
N ARG A 6 -22.70 16.18 -29.87
CA ARG A 6 -21.96 16.66 -28.70
C ARG A 6 -21.89 15.58 -27.61
N GLU A 7 -22.99 14.88 -27.36
CA GLU A 7 -23.04 13.76 -26.42
C GLU A 7 -22.15 12.61 -26.86
N ARG A 8 -22.20 12.25 -28.15
CA ARG A 8 -21.34 11.19 -28.72
C ARG A 8 -19.85 11.52 -28.57
N VAL A 9 -19.45 12.74 -28.92
CA VAL A 9 -18.05 13.20 -28.77
C VAL A 9 -17.61 13.20 -27.30
N GLY A 10 -18.49 13.61 -26.38
CA GLY A 10 -18.19 13.59 -24.95
C GLY A 10 -17.98 12.17 -24.41
N ARG A 11 -18.84 11.23 -24.82
CA ARG A 11 -18.73 9.81 -24.47
C ARG A 11 -17.47 9.18 -25.04
N ASP A 12 -17.19 9.38 -26.33
CA ASP A 12 -15.99 8.84 -26.98
C ASP A 12 -14.74 9.39 -26.30
N PHE A 13 -14.68 10.70 -26.03
CA PHE A 13 -13.58 11.31 -25.29
C PHE A 13 -13.39 10.67 -23.90
N LEU A 14 -14.47 10.47 -23.14
CA LEU A 14 -14.42 9.85 -21.83
C LEU A 14 -13.89 8.40 -21.90
N VAL A 15 -14.27 7.64 -22.93
CA VAL A 15 -13.83 6.25 -23.13
C VAL A 15 -12.36 6.21 -23.49
N TYR A 16 -11.91 7.02 -24.45
CA TYR A 16 -10.51 7.12 -24.82
C TYR A 16 -9.64 7.59 -23.65
N PHE A 17 -10.14 8.55 -22.86
CA PHE A 17 -9.47 9.01 -21.64
C PHE A 17 -9.33 7.89 -20.62
N ASN A 18 -10.42 7.19 -20.28
CA ASN A 18 -10.40 6.07 -19.35
C ASN A 18 -9.49 4.94 -19.84
N TYR A 19 -9.60 4.53 -21.10
CA TYR A 19 -8.75 3.50 -21.70
C TYR A 19 -7.27 3.89 -21.59
N THR A 20 -6.91 5.11 -21.99
CA THR A 20 -5.53 5.61 -21.92
C THR A 20 -5.01 5.65 -20.48
N VAL A 21 -5.84 6.07 -19.51
CA VAL A 21 -5.48 6.08 -18.09
C VAL A 21 -5.26 4.66 -17.58
N MET A 22 -6.15 3.71 -17.89
CA MET A 22 -6.01 2.31 -17.46
C MET A 22 -4.79 1.63 -18.07
N THR A 23 -4.54 1.83 -19.37
CA THR A 23 -3.33 1.29 -20.02
C THR A 23 -2.06 1.84 -19.37
N ARG A 24 -2.02 3.15 -19.07
CA ARG A 24 -0.88 3.76 -18.36
C ARG A 24 -0.69 3.15 -16.98
N ILE A 25 -1.78 2.95 -16.21
CA ILE A 25 -1.72 2.29 -14.91
C ILE A 25 -1.13 0.88 -15.03
N VAL A 26 -1.59 0.08 -15.99
CA VAL A 26 -1.06 -1.28 -16.21
C VAL A 26 0.43 -1.24 -16.55
N VAL A 27 0.87 -0.33 -17.42
CA VAL A 27 2.29 -0.18 -17.76
C VAL A 27 3.12 0.17 -16.51
N TRP A 28 2.64 1.10 -15.67
CA TRP A 28 3.31 1.46 -14.42
C TRP A 28 3.33 0.33 -13.39
N VAL A 29 2.27 -0.49 -13.32
CA VAL A 29 2.23 -1.69 -12.47
C VAL A 29 3.30 -2.69 -12.91
N LEU A 30 3.38 -2.98 -14.21
CA LEU A 30 4.38 -3.90 -14.77
C LEU A 30 5.80 -3.35 -14.59
N PHE A 31 6.00 -2.05 -14.77
CA PHE A 31 7.28 -1.40 -14.51
C PHE A 31 7.68 -1.53 -13.03
N GLY A 32 6.76 -1.27 -12.10
CA GLY A 32 7.03 -1.47 -10.67
C GLY A 32 7.35 -2.93 -10.32
N ALA A 33 6.67 -3.88 -10.97
CA ALA A 33 6.95 -5.30 -10.80
C ALA A 33 8.34 -5.70 -11.35
N LEU A 34 8.77 -5.11 -12.46
CA LEU A 34 10.14 -5.27 -12.98
C LEU A 34 11.18 -4.69 -12.01
N LEU A 35 10.93 -3.50 -11.45
CA LEU A 35 11.81 -2.90 -10.44
C LEU A 35 11.93 -3.78 -9.19
N TYR A 36 10.85 -4.46 -8.80
CA TYR A 36 10.87 -5.45 -7.72
C TYR A 36 11.79 -6.62 -8.04
N ASP A 37 11.68 -7.23 -9.22
CA ASP A 37 12.56 -8.34 -9.64
C ASP A 37 14.04 -7.94 -9.72
N LEU A 38 14.30 -6.70 -10.15
CA LEU A 38 15.64 -6.12 -10.17
C LEU A 38 16.17 -5.77 -8.77
N LYS A 39 15.39 -6.03 -7.71
CA LYS A 39 15.69 -5.67 -6.30
C LYS A 39 15.96 -4.18 -6.09
N ALA A 40 15.56 -3.33 -7.04
CA ALA A 40 15.76 -1.88 -7.00
C ALA A 40 15.00 -1.21 -5.85
N THR A 41 14.04 -1.91 -5.22
CA THR A 41 13.25 -1.45 -4.07
C THR A 41 13.92 -1.72 -2.72
N THR A 42 15.08 -2.39 -2.69
CA THR A 42 15.86 -2.64 -1.46
C THR A 42 16.33 -1.37 -0.73
N PRO A 43 16.93 -0.37 -1.41
CA PRO A 43 17.29 0.91 -0.76
C PRO A 43 16.05 1.62 -0.21
N LEU A 44 14.97 1.68 -0.98
CA LEU A 44 13.70 2.26 -0.57
C LEU A 44 13.14 1.58 0.70
N ARG A 45 13.21 0.25 0.78
CA ARG A 45 12.81 -0.51 1.98
C ARG A 45 13.64 -0.12 3.21
N THR A 46 14.94 0.11 3.03
CA THR A 46 15.85 0.51 4.12
C THR A 46 15.50 1.91 4.62
N GLU A 47 15.26 2.87 3.73
CA GLU A 47 14.87 4.24 4.08
C GLU A 47 13.52 4.28 4.82
N MET A 48 12.52 3.56 4.31
CA MET A 48 11.21 3.45 4.97
C MET A 48 11.32 2.88 6.40
N ARG A 49 12.24 1.93 6.62
CA ARG A 49 12.50 1.35 7.94
C ARG A 49 13.16 2.34 8.89
N GLN A 50 14.02 3.22 8.38
CA GLN A 50 14.64 4.27 9.18
C GLN A 50 13.59 5.31 9.59
N GLN A 51 12.83 5.81 8.62
CA GLN A 51 11.82 6.84 8.82
C GLN A 51 10.72 6.42 9.78
N SER A 52 10.33 5.15 9.74
CA SER A 52 9.31 4.60 10.64
C SER A 52 9.74 4.54 12.11
N ARG A 53 11.04 4.33 12.40
CA ARG A 53 11.53 4.30 13.79
C ARG A 53 11.34 5.61 14.54
N ASP A 54 11.25 6.72 13.82
CA ASP A 54 11.16 8.06 14.40
C ASP A 54 9.71 8.45 14.77
N SER A 55 8.70 7.68 14.36
CA SER A 55 7.28 8.02 14.52
C SER A 55 6.56 7.04 15.47
N SER A 56 6.26 7.47 16.71
CA SER A 56 5.55 6.65 17.70
C SER A 56 4.16 7.21 17.99
N SER A 57 3.12 6.64 17.38
CA SER A 57 1.74 6.75 17.87
C SER A 57 1.15 5.36 18.03
N GLN A 58 0.50 5.11 19.17
CA GLN A 58 0.11 3.75 19.60
C GLN A 58 -1.28 3.33 19.09
N ASN A 59 -2.10 4.26 18.57
CA ASN A 59 -3.50 3.99 18.23
C ASN A 59 -3.84 4.20 16.75
N ASN A 60 -2.97 4.86 15.97
CA ASN A 60 -3.17 5.14 14.55
C ASN A 60 -1.90 4.78 13.76
N PHE A 61 -2.00 4.82 12.43
CA PHE A 61 -0.81 4.74 11.58
C PHE A 61 0.24 5.74 12.08
N ALA A 62 1.49 5.30 12.15
CA ALA A 62 2.59 6.12 12.66
C ALA A 62 2.77 7.39 11.82
N PHE A 63 2.36 7.34 10.56
CA PHE A 63 2.43 8.44 9.59
C PHE A 63 1.06 9.01 9.31
N GLY A 64 0.94 10.34 9.30
CA GLY A 64 -0.26 11.07 8.92
C GLY A 64 -0.60 10.98 7.43
N LEU A 65 -1.88 11.15 7.08
CA LEU A 65 -2.37 11.00 5.70
C LEU A 65 -1.75 12.01 4.72
N CYS A 66 -1.40 13.19 5.22
CA CYS A 66 -0.80 14.27 4.43
C CYS A 66 0.72 14.40 4.63
N GLU A 67 1.34 13.48 5.37
CA GLU A 67 2.79 13.50 5.58
C GLU A 67 3.58 13.09 4.34
N CYS A 68 2.89 12.66 3.27
CA CYS A 68 3.49 12.49 1.95
C CYS A 68 4.22 13.77 1.48
N CYS A 69 3.73 14.96 1.84
CA CYS A 69 4.40 16.21 1.48
C CYS A 69 5.77 16.39 2.15
N HIS A 70 6.02 15.73 3.30
CA HIS A 70 7.27 15.87 4.06
C HIS A 70 8.37 14.89 3.63
N HIS A 71 7.99 13.80 2.95
CA HIS A 71 8.92 12.76 2.49
C HIS A 71 8.96 12.72 0.96
N CYS A 72 9.59 13.73 0.36
CA CYS A 72 9.57 13.93 -1.09
C CYS A 72 10.04 12.69 -1.88
N GLU A 73 11.07 11.99 -1.42
CA GLU A 73 11.59 10.81 -2.14
C GLU A 73 10.59 9.64 -2.13
N THR A 74 10.09 9.26 -0.95
CA THR A 74 9.09 8.20 -0.80
C THR A 74 7.77 8.56 -1.48
N SER A 75 7.38 9.84 -1.44
CA SER A 75 6.19 10.34 -2.12
C SER A 75 6.32 10.40 -3.62
N CYS A 76 7.51 10.70 -4.15
CA CYS A 76 7.80 10.51 -5.57
C CYS A 76 7.58 9.05 -5.95
N TRP A 77 8.07 8.09 -5.16
CA TRP A 77 7.78 6.68 -5.42
C TRP A 77 6.28 6.34 -5.29
N ALA A 78 5.57 6.89 -4.31
CA ALA A 78 4.13 6.68 -4.13
C ALA A 78 3.28 7.28 -5.26
N ILE A 79 3.72 8.38 -5.86
CA ILE A 79 3.02 9.08 -6.95
C ILE A 79 3.36 8.46 -8.31
N TRP A 80 4.65 8.24 -8.58
CA TRP A 80 5.13 7.82 -9.89
C TRP A 80 5.18 6.30 -10.05
N CYS A 81 5.34 5.55 -8.97
CA CYS A 81 5.39 4.10 -8.99
C CYS A 81 4.82 3.46 -7.71
N PRO A 82 3.52 3.67 -7.42
CA PRO A 82 2.87 3.11 -6.22
C PRO A 82 2.98 1.58 -6.15
N CYS A 83 3.12 0.91 -7.29
CA CYS A 83 3.28 -0.54 -7.36
C CYS A 83 4.65 -1.02 -6.88
N ALA A 84 5.72 -0.25 -7.08
CA ALA A 84 7.02 -0.56 -6.48
C ALA A 84 6.94 -0.46 -4.95
N LEU A 85 6.23 0.56 -4.45
CA LEU A 85 6.02 0.75 -3.01
C LEU A 85 5.15 -0.36 -2.41
N TRP A 86 4.06 -0.70 -3.09
CA TRP A 86 3.18 -1.79 -2.68
C TRP A 86 3.84 -3.17 -2.79
N SER A 87 4.79 -3.37 -3.70
CA SER A 87 5.59 -4.61 -3.76
C SER A 87 6.36 -4.84 -2.46
N ALA A 88 6.86 -3.77 -1.81
CA ALA A 88 7.54 -3.88 -0.54
C ALA A 88 6.60 -4.38 0.57
N THR A 89 5.35 -3.89 0.57
CA THR A 89 4.25 -4.32 1.44
C THR A 89 3.81 -5.75 1.14
N ALA A 90 3.43 -6.05 -0.10
CA ALA A 90 2.89 -7.35 -0.49
C ALA A 90 3.89 -8.51 -0.30
N SER A 91 5.18 -8.23 -0.41
CA SER A 91 6.24 -9.23 -0.20
C SER A 91 6.66 -9.37 1.26
N SER A 92 6.10 -8.58 2.19
CA SER A 92 6.36 -8.78 3.61
C SER A 92 5.60 -10.00 4.13
N PRO A 93 6.24 -10.91 4.89
CA PRO A 93 5.55 -12.00 5.56
C PRO A 93 4.44 -11.50 6.49
N LYS A 94 4.60 -10.28 7.02
CA LYS A 94 3.64 -9.67 7.94
C LYS A 94 2.44 -9.11 7.22
N SER A 95 2.51 -8.59 6.01
CA SER A 95 1.33 -8.11 5.26
C SER A 95 0.89 -9.03 4.14
N ASN A 96 1.35 -10.28 4.10
CA ASN A 96 0.90 -11.21 3.08
C ASN A 96 -0.64 -11.34 3.10
N PHE A 97 -1.22 -11.31 1.91
CA PHE A 97 -2.64 -11.19 1.66
C PHE A 97 -3.30 -12.56 1.80
N GLY A 98 -3.27 -13.13 3.01
CA GLY A 98 -3.71 -14.52 3.24
C GLY A 98 -2.81 -15.55 2.55
N GLY A 99 -1.51 -15.30 2.47
CA GLY A 99 -0.52 -16.21 1.87
C GLY A 99 -0.29 -16.04 0.36
N TRP A 100 -0.97 -15.09 -0.29
CA TRP A 100 -0.74 -14.81 -1.71
C TRP A 100 0.60 -14.11 -1.92
N SER A 101 1.31 -14.51 -2.97
CA SER A 101 2.55 -13.85 -3.39
C SER A 101 2.27 -12.52 -4.09
N PHE A 102 3.27 -11.63 -4.09
CA PHE A 102 3.22 -10.38 -4.83
C PHE A 102 2.80 -10.57 -6.30
N TRP A 103 3.34 -11.60 -6.96
CA TRP A 103 3.02 -11.89 -8.36
C TRP A 103 1.57 -12.32 -8.55
N GLN A 104 1.05 -13.17 -7.67
CA GLN A 104 -0.36 -13.58 -7.73
C GLN A 104 -1.31 -12.39 -7.59
N LEU A 105 -1.02 -11.51 -6.64
CA LEU A 105 -1.82 -10.30 -6.44
C LEU A 105 -1.66 -9.34 -7.64
N THR A 106 -0.44 -9.17 -8.15
CA THR A 106 -0.18 -8.31 -9.33
C THR A 106 -0.92 -8.81 -10.56
N PHE A 107 -0.93 -10.12 -10.83
CA PHE A 107 -1.71 -10.69 -11.94
C PHE A 107 -3.21 -10.47 -11.76
N LEU A 108 -3.72 -10.66 -10.54
CA LEU A 108 -5.13 -10.40 -10.24
C LEU A 108 -5.48 -8.92 -10.49
N TRP A 109 -4.62 -8.01 -10.04
CA TRP A 109 -4.77 -6.57 -10.23
C TRP A 109 -4.73 -6.15 -11.70
N VAL A 110 -3.75 -6.63 -12.47
CA VAL A 110 -3.66 -6.38 -13.91
C VAL A 110 -4.88 -6.94 -14.64
N GLY A 111 -5.29 -8.17 -14.30
CA GLY A 111 -6.49 -8.79 -14.87
C GLY A 111 -7.75 -7.95 -14.60
N PHE A 112 -7.90 -7.44 -13.38
CA PHE A 112 -9.02 -6.58 -13.01
C PHE A 112 -9.01 -5.24 -13.76
N TYR A 113 -7.84 -4.62 -13.94
CA TYR A 113 -7.69 -3.38 -14.70
C TYR A 113 -7.97 -3.56 -16.19
N LEU A 114 -7.49 -4.65 -16.78
CA LEU A 114 -7.76 -4.97 -18.18
C LEU A 114 -9.25 -5.27 -18.38
N LEU A 115 -9.86 -6.05 -17.47
CA LEU A 115 -11.28 -6.38 -17.54
C LEU A 115 -12.19 -5.15 -17.35
N SER A 116 -11.88 -4.28 -16.38
CA SER A 116 -12.65 -3.04 -16.17
C SER A 116 -12.47 -2.05 -17.32
N GLY A 117 -11.26 -1.93 -17.87
CA GLY A 117 -10.99 -1.09 -19.04
C GLY A 117 -11.67 -1.59 -20.31
N THR A 118 -11.66 -2.89 -20.58
CA THR A 118 -12.36 -3.48 -21.73
C THR A 118 -13.87 -3.47 -21.53
N ALA A 119 -14.37 -3.73 -20.32
CA ALA A 119 -15.79 -3.59 -20.02
C ALA A 119 -16.27 -2.16 -20.28
N GLY A 120 -15.57 -1.14 -19.78
CA GLY A 120 -15.92 0.27 -20.05
C GLY A 120 -15.87 0.66 -21.55
N ALA A 121 -14.89 0.12 -22.30
CA ALA A 121 -14.83 0.33 -23.75
C ALA A 121 -15.97 -0.38 -24.49
N MET A 122 -16.33 -1.59 -24.08
CA MET A 122 -17.45 -2.35 -24.63
C MET A 122 -18.81 -1.76 -24.23
N GLU A 123 -18.93 -1.22 -23.02
CA GLU A 123 -20.10 -0.48 -22.52
C GLU A 123 -20.43 0.70 -23.44
N ALA A 124 -19.41 1.46 -23.83
CA ALA A 124 -19.58 2.59 -24.73
C ALA A 124 -19.86 2.19 -26.19
N PHE A 125 -19.42 1.00 -26.61
CA PHE A 125 -19.57 0.53 -27.98
C PHE A 125 -20.86 -0.28 -28.21
N LEU A 126 -21.33 -0.99 -27.18
CA LEU A 126 -22.45 -1.92 -27.27
C LEU A 126 -23.70 -1.44 -26.50
N GLU A 127 -23.60 -0.41 -25.64
CA GLU A 127 -24.68 0.09 -24.76
C GLU A 127 -25.34 -0.98 -23.85
N ILE A 128 -24.82 -2.21 -23.85
CA ILE A 128 -25.44 -3.40 -23.23
C ILE A 128 -24.92 -3.66 -21.80
N LEU A 129 -23.86 -2.97 -21.35
CA LEU A 129 -23.15 -3.36 -20.12
C LEU A 129 -22.93 -2.28 -19.03
N PRO A 130 -23.60 -1.12 -18.94
CA PRO A 130 -23.25 -0.03 -18.00
C PRO A 130 -23.32 -0.40 -16.49
N ALA A 131 -23.62 -1.66 -16.16
CA ALA A 131 -23.81 -2.17 -14.82
C ALA A 131 -22.58 -2.84 -14.19
N LEU A 132 -21.47 -3.09 -14.91
CA LEU A 132 -20.33 -3.83 -14.33
C LEU A 132 -19.21 -2.94 -13.78
N SER A 133 -18.99 -1.77 -14.38
CA SER A 133 -17.93 -0.85 -13.95
C SER A 133 -18.05 -0.40 -12.49
N LEU A 134 -19.25 -0.03 -12.02
CA LEU A 134 -19.48 0.40 -10.64
C LEU A 134 -19.31 -0.74 -9.60
N PRO A 135 -19.92 -1.93 -9.76
CA PRO A 135 -19.65 -3.06 -8.87
C PRO A 135 -18.17 -3.44 -8.80
N LEU A 136 -17.45 -3.40 -9.93
CA LEU A 136 -16.02 -3.69 -9.94
C LEU A 136 -15.23 -2.64 -9.13
N LEU A 137 -15.56 -1.36 -9.26
CA LEU A 137 -14.97 -0.31 -8.43
C LEU A 137 -15.23 -0.55 -6.94
N LEU A 138 -16.46 -0.91 -6.57
CA LEU A 138 -16.82 -1.19 -5.17
C LEU A 138 -16.07 -2.41 -4.62
N ILE A 139 -16.02 -3.51 -5.37
CA ILE A 139 -15.25 -4.71 -5.00
C ILE A 139 -13.79 -4.36 -4.75
N ARG A 140 -13.20 -3.54 -5.63
CA ARG A 140 -11.81 -3.09 -5.47
C ARG A 140 -11.61 -2.29 -4.18
N ILE A 141 -12.49 -1.32 -3.90
CA ILE A 141 -12.41 -0.53 -2.66
C ILE A 141 -12.55 -1.43 -1.44
N CYS A 142 -13.51 -2.37 -1.44
CA CYS A 142 -13.70 -3.33 -0.35
C CYS A 142 -12.46 -4.19 -0.11
N ILE A 143 -11.80 -4.68 -1.17
CA ILE A 143 -10.56 -5.46 -1.06
C ILE A 143 -9.45 -4.62 -0.42
N GLN A 144 -9.31 -3.35 -0.83
CA GLN A 144 -8.29 -2.45 -0.29
C GLN A 144 -8.53 -2.08 1.17
N VAL A 145 -9.78 -1.77 1.53
CA VAL A 145 -10.17 -1.52 2.92
C VAL A 145 -9.95 -2.76 3.77
N TRP A 146 -10.37 -3.93 3.29
CA TRP A 146 -10.16 -5.19 3.98
C TRP A 146 -8.67 -5.47 4.26
N HIS A 147 -7.81 -5.26 3.25
CA HIS A 147 -6.36 -5.39 3.40
C HIS A 147 -5.80 -4.44 4.46
N ARG A 148 -6.19 -3.18 4.39
CA ARG A 148 -5.71 -2.14 5.28
C ARG A 148 -6.15 -2.37 6.73
N GLN A 149 -7.37 -2.86 6.92
CA GLN A 149 -7.88 -3.30 8.22
C GLN A 149 -7.12 -4.52 8.76
N HIS A 150 -6.77 -5.47 7.90
CA HIS A 150 -5.90 -6.59 8.27
C HIS A 150 -4.50 -6.13 8.67
N LEU A 151 -3.94 -5.13 7.98
CA LEU A 151 -2.67 -4.50 8.35
C LEU A 151 -2.77 -3.82 9.72
N ARG A 152 -3.82 -3.02 9.97
CA ARG A 152 -4.08 -2.39 11.26
C ARG A 152 -4.11 -3.43 12.38
N LYS A 153 -4.85 -4.53 12.20
CA LYS A 153 -4.89 -5.65 13.15
C LYS A 153 -3.51 -6.24 13.45
N LYS A 154 -2.68 -6.42 12.42
CA LYS A 154 -1.32 -6.99 12.60
C LYS A 154 -0.32 -6.02 13.21
N CYS A 155 -0.59 -4.73 13.10
CA CYS A 155 0.23 -3.66 13.66
C CYS A 155 -0.28 -3.20 15.04
N ASP A 156 -1.27 -3.90 15.62
CA ASP A 156 -1.91 -3.55 16.88
C ASP A 156 -2.51 -2.12 16.89
N LEU A 157 -3.08 -1.71 15.75
CA LEU A 157 -3.79 -0.44 15.59
C LEU A 157 -5.30 -0.65 15.73
N ASP A 158 -6.03 0.45 15.98
CA ASP A 158 -7.49 0.44 15.97
C ASP A 158 -8.02 -0.10 14.63
N HIS A 159 -8.86 -1.15 14.70
CA HIS A 159 -9.40 -1.85 13.53
C HIS A 159 -10.83 -2.37 13.80
N GLY A 160 -11.57 -2.64 12.74
CA GLY A 160 -12.91 -3.26 12.80
C GLY A 160 -14.03 -2.35 13.31
N ASN A 161 -13.78 -1.06 13.51
CA ASN A 161 -14.79 -0.09 13.93
C ASN A 161 -15.25 0.77 12.74
N CYS A 162 -16.45 1.36 12.83
CA CYS A 162 -17.04 2.15 11.74
C CYS A 162 -16.17 3.35 11.34
N CYS A 163 -15.46 3.95 12.31
CA CYS A 163 -14.58 5.09 12.08
C CYS A 163 -13.41 4.69 11.17
N THR A 164 -12.69 3.62 11.50
CA THR A 164 -11.52 3.17 10.75
C THR A 164 -11.89 2.59 9.39
N LEU A 165 -13.05 1.94 9.27
CA LEU A 165 -13.58 1.47 7.98
C LEU A 165 -13.90 2.65 7.04
N THR A 166 -14.56 3.68 7.56
CA THR A 166 -14.92 4.87 6.79
C THR A 166 -13.68 5.66 6.41
N GLU A 167 -12.75 5.84 7.35
CA GLU A 167 -11.47 6.48 7.12
C GLU A 167 -10.70 5.77 5.99
N ASP A 168 -10.52 4.45 6.09
CA ASP A 168 -9.79 3.67 5.09
C ASP A 168 -10.47 3.73 3.71
N ALA A 169 -11.81 3.71 3.66
CA ALA A 169 -12.56 3.88 2.42
C ALA A 169 -12.34 5.26 1.81
N CYS A 170 -12.46 6.33 2.60
CA CYS A 170 -12.22 7.70 2.15
C CYS A 170 -10.79 7.86 1.65
N VAL A 171 -9.81 7.36 2.38
CA VAL A 171 -8.39 7.47 2.01
C VAL A 171 -8.10 6.77 0.69
N TRP A 172 -8.60 5.55 0.49
CA TRP A 172 -8.44 4.84 -0.78
C TRP A 172 -9.17 5.52 -1.95
N CYS A 173 -10.30 6.20 -1.69
CA CYS A 173 -11.07 6.93 -2.70
C CYS A 173 -10.44 8.28 -3.08
N PHE A 174 -9.88 9.02 -2.11
CA PHE A 174 -9.45 10.42 -2.30
C PHE A 174 -7.93 10.60 -2.38
N CYS A 175 -7.14 9.74 -1.75
CA CYS A 175 -5.68 9.74 -1.87
C CYS A 175 -5.09 8.33 -1.80
N THR A 176 -5.27 7.56 -2.88
CA THR A 176 -4.71 6.22 -3.06
C THR A 176 -3.19 6.18 -2.82
N GLN A 177 -2.47 7.23 -3.22
CA GLN A 177 -1.01 7.35 -3.07
C GLN A 177 -0.61 7.48 -1.60
N CYS A 178 -1.32 8.32 -0.85
CA CYS A 178 -1.13 8.47 0.59
C CYS A 178 -1.38 7.14 1.32
N ALA A 179 -2.45 6.44 0.92
CA ALA A 179 -2.81 5.13 1.45
C ALA A 179 -1.66 4.12 1.29
N ALA A 180 -1.16 3.97 0.06
CA ALA A 180 -0.09 3.04 -0.28
C ALA A 180 1.22 3.39 0.43
N MET A 181 1.54 4.68 0.55
CA MET A 181 2.72 5.16 1.26
C MET A 181 2.66 4.84 2.75
N GLN A 182 1.55 5.15 3.42
CA GLN A 182 1.36 4.82 4.83
C GLN A 182 1.46 3.31 5.07
N GLU A 183 0.89 2.48 4.20
CA GLU A 183 0.97 1.02 4.33
C GLU A 183 2.42 0.52 4.24
N ALA A 184 3.17 1.01 3.25
CA ALA A 184 4.56 0.61 3.07
C ALA A 184 5.47 1.07 4.23
N LEU A 185 5.27 2.30 4.71
CA LEU A 185 6.00 2.82 5.86
C LEU A 185 5.65 2.06 7.16
N GLN A 186 4.37 1.74 7.36
CA GLN A 186 3.93 0.97 8.52
C GLN A 186 4.50 -0.46 8.52
N VAL A 187 4.59 -1.11 7.36
CA VAL A 187 5.24 -2.43 7.25
C VAL A 187 6.73 -2.34 7.56
N GLY A 188 7.41 -1.29 7.06
CA GLY A 188 8.80 -1.00 7.41
C GLY A 188 9.01 -0.87 8.93
N PHE A 189 8.09 -0.20 9.62
CA PHE A 189 8.11 -0.07 11.09
C PHE A 189 8.10 -1.44 11.77
N VAL A 190 7.14 -2.28 11.39
CA VAL A 190 6.87 -3.55 12.07
C VAL A 190 7.93 -4.61 11.71
N GLU A 191 8.53 -4.56 10.53
CA GLU A 191 9.70 -5.40 10.20
C GLU A 191 10.94 -5.00 11.01
N GLY A 192 11.02 -3.76 11.51
CA GLY A 192 12.08 -3.28 12.40
C GLY A 192 11.98 -3.74 13.85
N MET A 193 10.87 -4.37 14.28
CA MET A 193 10.69 -4.90 15.64
C MET A 193 11.33 -6.29 15.80
N PRO A 194 12.18 -6.52 16.83
CA PRO A 194 12.62 -7.86 17.20
C PRO A 194 11.43 -8.75 17.56
N LEU A 195 11.35 -9.93 16.93
CA LEU A 195 10.30 -10.94 17.11
C LEU A 195 10.29 -11.65 18.48
N THR A 196 10.98 -11.11 19.49
CA THR A 196 11.21 -11.77 20.78
C THR A 196 10.49 -11.14 21.97
N ALA A 197 9.64 -10.14 21.78
CA ALA A 197 8.70 -9.75 22.82
C ALA A 197 7.44 -10.64 22.69
N PRO A 198 7.26 -11.68 23.54
CA PRO A 198 5.93 -12.26 23.68
C PRO A 198 4.96 -11.12 24.03
N LEU A 199 3.83 -11.07 23.34
CA LEU A 199 2.69 -10.24 23.72
C LEU A 199 2.19 -10.76 25.07
N THR A 200 2.82 -10.33 26.16
CA THR A 200 2.29 -10.47 27.51
C THR A 200 1.35 -9.31 27.74
N ASP A 201 0.06 -9.62 27.76
CA ASP A 201 -1.01 -8.71 28.13
C ASP A 201 -0.67 -8.03 29.48
N GLY A 202 -0.49 -6.71 29.46
CA GLY A 202 -0.63 -5.89 30.67
C GLY A 202 0.60 -5.18 31.24
N HIS A 203 1.74 -5.08 30.55
CA HIS A 203 2.82 -4.17 30.99
C HIS A 203 3.10 -3.07 29.96
N PRO A 204 3.23 -1.79 30.39
CA PRO A 204 3.68 -0.73 29.50
C PRO A 204 5.06 -1.06 28.92
N PRO A 205 5.33 -0.67 27.66
CA PRO A 205 6.58 -0.99 27.00
C PRO A 205 7.77 -0.45 27.81
N PRO A 206 8.90 -1.20 27.90
CA PRO A 206 10.10 -0.70 28.53
C PRO A 206 10.56 0.57 27.82
N SER A 207 10.97 1.56 28.61
CA SER A 207 11.46 2.84 28.08
C SER A 207 12.63 2.62 27.12
N GLN A 208 12.71 3.43 26.05
CA GLN A 208 13.73 3.29 24.99
C GLN A 208 15.18 3.23 25.51
N GLN A 209 15.45 3.74 26.72
CA GLN A 209 16.76 3.66 27.37
C GLN A 209 17.17 2.23 27.75
N GLU A 210 16.23 1.35 28.10
CA GLU A 210 16.55 -0.05 28.44
C GLU A 210 16.92 -0.88 27.21
N LEU A 211 16.30 -0.63 26.06
CA LEU A 211 16.65 -1.31 24.80
C LEU A 211 18.04 -0.90 24.29
N VAL A 212 18.40 0.38 24.37
CA VAL A 212 19.73 0.84 23.96
C VAL A 212 20.81 0.26 24.87
N GLY A 213 20.55 0.16 26.19
CA GLY A 213 21.46 -0.50 27.14
C GLY A 213 21.66 -1.99 26.86
N ALA A 214 20.63 -2.70 26.38
CA ALA A 214 20.72 -4.11 26.02
C ALA A 214 21.54 -4.35 24.75
N VAL A 215 21.38 -3.50 23.72
CA VAL A 215 22.13 -3.60 22.46
C VAL A 215 23.62 -3.31 22.67
N VAL A 216 23.96 -2.29 23.45
CA VAL A 216 25.36 -1.96 23.78
C VAL A 216 26.04 -3.07 24.58
N ARG A 217 25.29 -3.82 25.40
CA ARG A 217 25.84 -4.91 26.22
C ARG A 217 26.14 -6.18 25.40
N VAL A 218 25.48 -6.38 24.26
CA VAL A 218 25.71 -7.52 23.36
C VAL A 218 26.97 -7.32 22.51
N ASP A 219 27.27 -6.09 22.08
CA ASP A 219 28.46 -5.79 21.28
C ASP A 219 29.78 -5.73 22.09
N GLY A 220 29.70 -5.67 23.43
CA GLY A 220 30.86 -5.49 24.31
C GLY A 220 31.52 -6.78 24.85
N ARG A 221 31.08 -7.99 24.49
CA ARG A 221 31.62 -9.24 25.08
C ARG A 221 32.00 -10.32 24.06
N GLN A 222 32.93 -10.04 23.15
CA GLN A 222 33.67 -11.13 22.47
C GLN A 222 35.18 -10.88 22.24
N ALA A 223 35.79 -9.88 22.88
CA ALA A 223 37.25 -9.75 22.90
C ALA A 223 37.78 -10.03 24.31
N PHE A 224 38.46 -11.17 24.48
CA PHE A 224 39.32 -11.66 25.58
C PHE A 224 38.89 -12.98 26.25
N ARG A 225 39.38 -14.09 25.68
CA ARG A 225 39.96 -15.26 26.38
C ARG A 225 41.11 -15.76 25.49
N GLN A 226 42.31 -15.20 25.64
CA GLN A 226 43.44 -15.76 26.41
C GLN A 226 43.88 -17.16 25.94
N ALA A 227 45.03 -17.14 25.25
CA ALA A 227 46.09 -18.15 25.35
C ALA A 227 46.77 -18.04 26.73
#